data_AF-A0A7K0SGU0-F1
#
_entry.id   AF-A0A7K0SGU0-F1
#
_cell.length_a   1.000
_cell.length_b   1.000
_cell.length_c   1.000
_cell.angle_alpha   90.00
_cell.angle_beta   90.00
_cell.angle_gamma   90.00
#
_symmetry.space_group_name_H-M   'P 1'
#
loop_
_entity.id
_entity.type
_entity.pdbx_description
1 polymer ?
#
loop_
_entity_poly.entity_id
_entity_poly.type
_entity_poly.pdbx_seq_one_letter_code
_entity_poly.pdbx_strand_id
1 'polypeptide(L)'
;NFTLIACTNPCPCGRDPFHCTCSDVARERYRRRLSAPLLDRFDLRLALRAPKEIEKPGASSAEERERVISAVARQNRRYAGLAWRRNAHLPAGALTRYAGLSAEAHGAWLTAVKSGSLTGRGAAAIQRTARTLADLDDRTEILPEDVLQAADLRQDVP
;
A
#
# COMPACT_ATOMS: atom_id res chain seq x y z
N ASN A 1 -10.53 -4.72 -15.83
CA ASN A 1 -9.76 -4.56 -14.57
C ASN A 1 -10.71 -4.19 -13.45
N PHE A 2 -10.52 -4.80 -12.28
CA PHE A 2 -11.30 -4.56 -11.07
C PHE A 2 -10.35 -4.14 -9.95
N THR A 3 -10.74 -3.14 -9.17
CA THR A 3 -10.03 -2.70 -7.95
C THR A 3 -11.02 -2.80 -6.80
N LEU A 4 -10.67 -3.55 -5.74
CA LEU A 4 -11.45 -3.62 -4.52
C LEU A 4 -10.98 -2.56 -3.54
N ILE A 5 -11.91 -1.76 -3.05
CA ILE A 5 -11.71 -0.88 -1.90
C ILE A 5 -12.65 -1.39 -0.81
N ALA A 6 -12.10 -1.65 0.38
CA ALA A 6 -12.85 -2.16 1.51
C ALA A 6 -12.44 -1.42 2.79
N CYS A 7 -13.38 -1.28 3.72
CA CYS A 7 -13.14 -0.77 5.05
C CYS A 7 -13.68 -1.75 6.09
N THR A 8 -13.05 -1.81 7.25
CA THR A 8 -13.51 -2.60 8.39
C THR A 8 -13.25 -1.85 9.68
N ASN A 9 -14.12 -2.04 10.66
CA ASN A 9 -13.88 -1.60 12.03
C ASN A 9 -12.87 -2.53 12.72
N PRO A 10 -12.16 -2.07 13.78
CA PRO A 10 -11.28 -2.95 14.58
C PRO A 10 -12.06 -3.85 15.56
N CYS A 11 -13.32 -3.50 15.87
CA CYS A 11 -14.25 -4.24 16.73
C CYS A 11 -15.65 -4.30 16.09
N PRO A 12 -16.54 -5.20 16.54
CA PRO A 12 -17.96 -5.16 16.16
C PRO A 12 -18.65 -3.84 16.51
N CYS A 13 -18.15 -3.14 17.53
CA CYS A 13 -18.74 -1.93 18.07
C CYS A 13 -18.56 -0.66 17.24
N GLY A 14 -17.54 -0.61 16.36
CA GLY A 14 -17.21 0.57 15.53
C GLY A 14 -16.85 1.85 16.29
N ARG A 15 -16.79 1.81 17.64
CA ARG A 15 -16.45 2.97 18.47
C ARG A 15 -14.94 3.19 18.53
N ASP A 16 -14.53 4.40 18.89
CA ASP A 16 -13.13 4.70 19.16
C ASP A 16 -12.59 3.86 20.33
N PRO A 17 -11.26 3.70 20.46
CA PRO A 17 -10.67 2.86 21.49
C PRO A 17 -11.04 3.24 22.94
N PHE A 18 -11.39 4.51 23.22
CA PHE A 18 -11.71 4.98 24.56
C PHE A 18 -13.16 4.68 24.96
N HIS A 19 -14.08 4.57 23.98
CA HIS A 19 -15.49 4.23 24.21
C HIS A 19 -15.83 2.77 23.82
N CYS A 20 -14.82 1.98 23.48
CA CYS A 20 -14.97 0.57 23.17
C CYS A 20 -15.35 -0.22 24.43
N THR A 21 -16.44 -1.00 24.34
CA THR A 21 -16.91 -1.88 25.43
C THR A 21 -16.77 -3.36 25.06
N CYS A 22 -16.09 -3.68 23.96
CA CYS A 22 -15.90 -5.06 23.52
C CYS A 22 -14.82 -5.75 24.38
N SER A 23 -15.07 -7.00 24.77
CA SER A 23 -14.03 -7.84 25.36
C SER A 23 -12.95 -8.19 24.34
N ASP A 24 -11.76 -8.58 24.81
CA ASP A 24 -10.68 -9.09 23.97
C ASP A 24 -11.12 -10.26 23.09
N VAL A 25 -11.90 -11.18 23.66
CA VAL A 25 -12.45 -12.34 22.94
C VAL A 25 -13.36 -11.91 21.79
N ALA A 26 -14.20 -10.88 22.00
CA ALA A 26 -15.08 -10.36 20.96
C ALA A 26 -14.29 -9.65 19.84
N ARG A 27 -13.25 -8.88 20.20
CA ARG A 27 -12.34 -8.23 19.23
C ARG A 27 -11.62 -9.27 18.38
N GLU A 28 -11.01 -10.26 19.02
CA GLU A 28 -10.29 -11.33 18.34
C GLU A 28 -11.20 -12.15 17.41
N ARG A 29 -12.40 -12.53 17.88
CA ARG A 29 -13.38 -13.24 17.05
C ARG A 29 -13.80 -12.42 15.83
N TYR A 30 -13.94 -11.10 15.98
CA TYR A 30 -14.30 -10.22 14.87
C TYR A 30 -13.17 -10.11 13.84
N ARG A 31 -11.93 -9.90 14.29
CA ARG A 31 -10.74 -9.81 13.41
C ARG A 31 -10.53 -11.08 12.60
N ARG A 32 -10.78 -12.26 13.19
CA ARG A 32 -10.69 -13.55 12.51
C ARG A 32 -11.68 -13.76 11.37
N ARG A 33 -12.69 -12.89 11.19
CA ARG A 33 -13.59 -12.95 10.02
C ARG A 33 -12.83 -12.66 8.71
N LEU A 34 -11.71 -11.94 8.79
CA LEU A 34 -10.82 -11.70 7.66
C LEU A 34 -9.62 -12.64 7.79
N SER A 35 -9.59 -13.69 6.97
CA SER A 35 -8.51 -14.67 7.02
C SER A 35 -7.19 -14.09 6.49
N ALA A 36 -6.06 -14.57 7.01
CA ALA A 36 -4.74 -14.14 6.52
C ALA A 36 -4.55 -14.33 4.99
N PRO A 37 -5.02 -15.43 4.36
CA PRO A 37 -4.96 -15.57 2.90
C PRO A 37 -5.78 -14.53 2.13
N LEU A 38 -6.88 -14.03 2.69
CA LEU A 38 -7.67 -12.95 2.11
C LEU A 38 -6.95 -11.61 2.26
N LEU A 39 -6.48 -11.31 3.48
CA LEU A 39 -5.75 -10.07 3.78
C LEU A 39 -4.46 -9.92 2.97
N ASP A 40 -3.80 -11.03 2.64
CA ASP A 40 -2.59 -11.03 1.80
C ASP A 40 -2.85 -10.53 0.37
N ARG A 41 -4.12 -10.54 -0.09
CA ARG A 41 -4.55 -10.00 -1.41
C ARG A 41 -4.79 -8.49 -1.42
N PHE A 42 -4.69 -7.83 -0.27
CA PHE A 42 -4.72 -6.37 -0.21
C PHE A 42 -3.28 -5.85 -0.26
N ASP A 43 -2.90 -5.27 -1.40
CA ASP A 43 -1.57 -4.67 -1.58
C ASP A 43 -1.38 -3.47 -0.64
N LEU A 44 -2.45 -2.72 -0.37
CA LEU A 44 -2.49 -1.60 0.57
C LEU A 44 -3.45 -1.90 1.73
N ARG A 45 -3.00 -1.66 2.95
CA ARG A 45 -3.69 -1.83 4.23
C ARG A 45 -3.26 -0.70 5.17
N LEU A 46 -4.19 0.19 5.50
CA LEU A 46 -3.92 1.36 6.35
C LEU A 46 -4.93 1.41 7.49
N ALA A 47 -4.44 1.59 8.72
CA ALA A 47 -5.29 1.87 9.87
C ALA A 47 -5.63 3.37 9.92
N LEU A 48 -6.89 3.71 9.72
CA LEU A 48 -7.38 5.09 9.82
C LEU A 48 -7.61 5.45 11.28
N ARG A 49 -7.21 6.68 11.66
CA ARG A 49 -7.50 7.27 12.97
C ARG A 49 -8.42 8.46 12.78
N ALA A 50 -9.29 8.69 13.76
CA ALA A 50 -10.06 9.93 13.78
C ALA A 50 -9.09 11.13 13.85
N PRO A 51 -9.29 12.18 13.04
CA PRO A 51 -8.47 13.39 13.13
C PRO A 51 -8.63 14.00 14.53
N LYS A 52 -7.51 14.37 15.17
CA LYS A 52 -7.51 14.99 16.51
C LYS A 52 -7.78 16.50 16.45
N GLU A 53 -7.48 17.13 15.32
CA GLU A 53 -7.67 18.55 15.03
C GLU A 53 -8.14 18.69 13.58
N ILE A 54 -8.66 19.87 13.20
CA ILE A 54 -8.82 20.24 11.79
C ILE A 54 -7.39 20.38 11.24
N GLU A 55 -6.85 19.30 10.69
CA GLU A 55 -5.57 19.33 10.00
C GLU A 55 -5.63 20.40 8.90
N LYS A 56 -4.50 21.09 8.66
CA LYS A 56 -4.41 22.03 7.55
C LYS A 56 -4.87 21.33 6.27
N PRO A 57 -5.64 22.00 5.39
CA PRO A 57 -6.04 21.39 4.13
C PRO A 57 -4.79 20.93 3.39
N GLY A 58 -4.71 19.63 3.10
CA GLY A 58 -3.69 19.08 2.22
C GLY A 58 -3.93 19.53 0.77
N ALA A 59 -3.27 18.85 -0.17
CA ALA A 59 -3.55 19.06 -1.59
C ALA A 59 -5.04 18.86 -1.90
N SER A 60 -5.57 19.73 -2.75
CA SER A 60 -6.93 19.63 -3.26
C SER A 60 -7.10 18.38 -4.14
N SER A 61 -8.33 17.91 -4.28
CA SER A 61 -8.62 16.79 -5.19
C SER A 61 -8.23 17.08 -6.64
N ALA A 62 -8.20 18.36 -7.06
CA ALA A 62 -7.76 18.76 -8.39
C ALA A 62 -6.24 18.59 -8.55
N GLU A 63 -5.46 19.01 -7.55
CA GLU A 63 -4.00 18.83 -7.53
C GLU A 63 -3.62 17.34 -7.51
N GLU A 64 -4.27 16.54 -6.65
CA GLU A 64 -4.02 15.09 -6.61
C GLU A 64 -4.44 14.38 -7.90
N ARG A 65 -5.53 14.82 -8.54
CA ARG A 65 -5.93 14.30 -9.85
C ARG A 65 -4.83 14.52 -10.88
N GLU A 66 -4.19 15.68 -10.91
CA GLU A 66 -3.12 15.98 -11.87
C GLU A 66 -1.87 15.13 -11.61
N ARG A 67 -1.48 14.99 -10.34
CA ARG A 67 -0.38 14.08 -9.94
C ARG A 67 -0.65 12.65 -10.41
N VAL A 68 -1.87 12.15 -10.19
CA VAL A 68 -2.29 10.82 -10.62
C VAL A 68 -2.24 10.68 -12.14
N ILE A 69 -2.81 11.63 -12.90
CA ILE A 69 -2.80 11.59 -14.38
C ILE A 69 -1.38 11.52 -14.93
N SER A 70 -0.47 12.34 -14.38
CA SER A 70 0.94 12.34 -14.74
C SER A 70 1.61 10.99 -14.47
N ALA A 71 1.37 10.40 -13.30
CA ALA A 71 1.87 9.06 -12.96
C ALA A 71 1.32 7.98 -13.91
N VAL A 72 0.03 8.06 -14.29
CA VAL A 72 -0.59 7.16 -15.27
C VAL A 72 0.07 7.28 -16.64
N ALA A 73 0.37 8.51 -17.10
CA ALA A 73 1.05 8.72 -18.36
C ALA A 73 2.44 8.07 -18.38
N ARG A 74 3.20 8.17 -17.28
CA ARG A 74 4.49 7.48 -17.10
C ARG A 74 4.33 5.95 -17.21
N GLN A 75 3.34 5.37 -16.53
CA GLN A 75 3.06 3.93 -16.60
C GLN A 75 2.65 3.48 -18.01
N ASN A 76 1.81 4.26 -18.71
CA ASN A 76 1.40 3.95 -20.09
C ASN A 76 2.58 3.92 -21.05
N ARG A 77 3.53 4.87 -20.92
CA ARG A 77 4.77 4.88 -21.72
C ARG A 77 5.66 3.68 -21.36
N ARG A 78 5.89 3.44 -20.07
CA ARG A 78 6.74 2.35 -19.57
C ARG A 78 6.28 0.96 -20.02
N TYR A 79 4.96 0.77 -20.10
CA TYR A 79 4.35 -0.52 -20.42
C TYR A 79 3.74 -0.59 -21.82
N ALA A 80 4.09 0.33 -22.71
CA ALA A 80 3.64 0.29 -24.09
C ALA A 80 4.02 -1.05 -24.76
N GLY A 81 3.04 -1.69 -25.39
CA GLY A 81 3.23 -3.00 -26.04
C GLY A 81 3.29 -4.21 -25.10
N LEU A 82 3.10 -4.03 -23.78
CA LEU A 82 3.08 -5.13 -22.82
C LEU A 82 1.66 -5.57 -22.45
N ALA A 83 1.54 -6.76 -21.86
CA ALA A 83 0.25 -7.32 -21.42
C ALA A 83 -0.36 -6.59 -20.21
N TRP A 84 0.43 -5.79 -19.48
CA TRP A 84 -0.02 -4.97 -18.36
C TRP A 84 0.16 -3.49 -18.67
N ARG A 85 -0.62 -2.63 -17.99
CA ARG A 85 -0.57 -1.16 -18.17
C ARG A 85 -0.40 -0.39 -16.87
N ARG A 86 -0.39 -1.08 -15.73
CA ARG A 86 -0.33 -0.46 -14.39
C ARG A 86 0.65 -1.20 -13.51
N ASN A 87 1.29 -0.48 -12.59
CA ASN A 87 2.25 -1.05 -11.64
C ASN A 87 1.62 -2.20 -10.82
N ALA A 88 0.35 -2.07 -10.41
CA ALA A 88 -0.39 -3.12 -9.69
C ALA A 88 -0.49 -4.46 -10.44
N HIS A 89 -0.44 -4.44 -11.78
CA HIS A 89 -0.53 -5.64 -12.62
C HIS A 89 0.85 -6.16 -13.07
N LEU A 90 1.93 -5.51 -12.65
CA LEU A 90 3.29 -5.93 -12.98
C LEU A 90 3.54 -7.33 -12.39
N PRO A 91 3.84 -8.36 -13.22
CA PRO A 91 4.10 -9.70 -12.71
C PRO A 91 5.44 -9.75 -11.98
N ALA A 92 5.56 -10.69 -11.03
CA ALA A 92 6.75 -10.81 -10.18
C ALA A 92 8.06 -10.96 -10.98
N GLY A 93 8.04 -11.77 -12.06
CA GLY A 93 9.20 -11.96 -12.94
C GLY A 93 9.62 -10.72 -13.73
N ALA A 94 8.81 -9.66 -13.74
CA ALA A 94 9.11 -8.39 -14.41
C ALA A 94 9.50 -7.27 -13.43
N LEU A 95 9.48 -7.52 -12.12
CA LEU A 95 9.78 -6.51 -11.09
C LEU A 95 11.19 -5.96 -11.24
N THR A 96 12.20 -6.81 -11.43
CA THR A 96 13.59 -6.37 -11.60
C THR A 96 13.75 -5.36 -12.75
N ARG A 97 13.00 -5.53 -13.84
CA ARG A 97 13.11 -4.67 -15.03
C ARG A 97 12.35 -3.35 -14.88
N TYR A 98 11.17 -3.36 -14.27
CA TYR A 98 10.26 -2.20 -14.28
C TYR A 98 10.02 -1.56 -12.93
N ALA A 99 10.47 -2.19 -11.85
CA ALA A 99 10.44 -1.72 -10.47
C ALA A 99 11.73 -2.13 -9.74
N GLY A 100 12.85 -2.13 -10.47
CA GLY A 100 14.17 -2.40 -9.92
C GLY A 100 14.53 -1.39 -8.83
N LEU A 101 15.25 -1.87 -7.82
CA LEU A 101 15.66 -1.07 -6.66
C LEU A 101 17.17 -0.78 -6.75
N SER A 102 17.58 0.43 -6.36
CA SER A 102 19.00 0.72 -6.10
C SER A 102 19.52 -0.14 -4.93
N ALA A 103 20.82 -0.12 -4.68
CA ALA A 103 21.39 -0.82 -3.53
C ALA A 103 20.78 -0.35 -2.21
N GLU A 104 20.58 0.96 -2.03
CA GLU A 104 19.97 1.54 -0.83
C GLU A 104 18.49 1.15 -0.71
N ALA A 105 17.72 1.28 -1.80
CA ALA A 105 16.30 0.95 -1.80
C ALA A 105 16.07 -0.56 -1.59
N HIS A 106 16.96 -1.40 -2.11
CA HIS A 106 16.95 -2.84 -1.85
C HIS A 106 17.26 -3.16 -0.38
N GLY A 107 18.17 -2.42 0.26
CA GLY A 107 18.44 -2.53 1.70
C GLY A 107 17.21 -2.21 2.55
N ALA A 108 16.50 -1.13 2.22
CA ALA A 108 15.24 -0.76 2.87
C ALA A 108 14.16 -1.85 2.65
N TRP A 109 14.05 -2.36 1.42
CA TRP A 109 13.09 -3.41 1.08
C TRP A 109 13.37 -4.70 1.86
N LEU A 110 14.62 -5.12 1.94
CA LEU A 110 15.02 -6.32 2.68
C LEU A 110 14.70 -6.19 4.17
N THR A 111 14.93 -5.00 4.74
CA THR A 111 14.59 -4.70 6.14
C THR A 111 13.08 -4.82 6.36
N ALA A 112 12.27 -4.20 5.50
CA ALA A 112 10.81 -4.24 5.58
C ALA A 112 10.25 -5.66 5.42
N VAL A 113 10.80 -6.44 4.49
CA VAL A 113 10.37 -7.84 4.27
C VAL A 113 10.68 -8.71 5.49
N LYS A 114 11.87 -8.55 6.09
CA LYS A 114 12.29 -9.31 7.27
C LYS A 114 11.50 -8.93 8.53
N SER A 115 11.27 -7.63 8.77
CA SER A 115 10.54 -7.18 9.96
C SER A 115 9.04 -7.51 9.90
N GLY A 116 8.45 -7.46 8.70
CA GLY A 116 7.02 -7.69 8.50
C GLY A 116 6.61 -9.15 8.33
N SER A 117 7.53 -10.12 8.39
CA SER A 117 7.26 -11.55 8.10
C SER A 117 6.43 -11.74 6.82
N LEU A 118 6.79 -11.00 5.76
CA LEU A 118 5.96 -10.91 4.56
C LEU A 118 6.09 -12.14 3.65
N THR A 119 4.97 -12.52 3.03
CA THR A 119 4.98 -13.48 1.93
C THR A 119 5.67 -12.90 0.70
N GLY A 120 6.04 -13.74 -0.28
CA GLY A 120 6.55 -13.26 -1.57
C GLY A 120 5.57 -12.32 -2.29
N ARG A 121 4.25 -12.46 -2.05
CA ARG A 121 3.24 -11.53 -2.58
C ARG A 121 3.32 -10.16 -1.89
N GLY A 122 3.44 -10.14 -0.57
CA GLY A 122 3.64 -8.89 0.18
C GLY A 122 4.92 -8.16 -0.23
N ALA A 123 6.00 -8.89 -0.42
CA ALA A 123 7.27 -8.32 -0.87
C ALA A 123 7.18 -7.70 -2.28
N ALA A 124 6.47 -8.37 -3.21
CA ALA A 124 6.18 -7.85 -4.54
C ALA A 124 5.21 -6.66 -4.52
N ALA A 125 4.23 -6.66 -3.61
CA ALA A 125 3.30 -5.54 -3.42
C ALA A 125 4.06 -4.28 -3.00
N ILE A 126 5.00 -4.38 -2.05
CA ILE A 126 5.84 -3.24 -1.65
C ILE A 126 6.58 -2.64 -2.85
N GLN A 127 7.23 -3.45 -3.69
CA GLN A 127 7.94 -2.94 -4.87
C GLN A 127 7.01 -2.25 -5.87
N ARG A 128 5.81 -2.80 -6.11
CA ARG A 128 4.82 -2.20 -7.02
C ARG A 128 4.27 -0.87 -6.49
N THR A 129 4.03 -0.81 -5.18
CA THR A 129 3.61 0.43 -4.50
C THR A 129 4.72 1.46 -4.52
N ALA A 130 5.96 1.08 -4.20
CA ALA A 130 7.12 1.97 -4.25
C ALA A 130 7.35 2.55 -5.65
N ARG A 131 7.21 1.74 -6.71
CA ARG A 131 7.22 2.22 -8.11
C ARG A 131 6.11 3.24 -8.39
N THR A 132 4.96 3.09 -7.75
CA THR A 132 3.82 4.02 -7.89
C THR A 132 4.08 5.32 -7.15
N LEU A 133 4.71 5.29 -5.97
CA LEU A 133 5.13 6.48 -5.23
C LEU A 133 6.17 7.28 -6.03
N ALA A 134 7.21 6.61 -6.55
CA ALA A 134 8.16 7.23 -7.46
C ALA A 134 7.48 7.83 -8.70
N ASP A 135 6.48 7.14 -9.27
CA ASP A 135 5.69 7.70 -10.38
C ASP A 135 4.86 8.93 -9.98
N LEU A 136 4.33 9.00 -8.77
CA LEU A 136 3.57 10.16 -8.29
C LEU A 136 4.46 11.39 -8.07
N ASP A 137 5.72 11.16 -7.75
CA ASP A 137 6.73 12.22 -7.50
C ASP A 137 7.62 12.51 -8.72
N ASP A 138 7.25 12.01 -9.90
CA ASP A 138 7.98 12.18 -11.16
C ASP A 138 9.44 11.69 -11.12
N ARG A 139 9.69 10.61 -10.38
CA ARG A 139 11.01 10.01 -10.24
C ARG A 139 11.17 8.79 -11.12
N THR A 140 12.31 8.69 -11.80
CA THR A 140 12.68 7.51 -12.60
C THR A 140 13.16 6.36 -11.72
N GLU A 141 13.84 6.67 -10.61
CA GLU A 141 14.35 5.70 -9.65
C GLU A 141 13.39 5.55 -8.46
N ILE A 142 13.38 4.37 -7.86
CA ILE A 142 12.69 4.12 -6.59
C ILE A 142 13.67 4.41 -5.47
N LEU A 143 13.36 5.36 -4.61
CA LEU A 143 14.22 5.72 -3.49
C LEU A 143 13.86 4.92 -2.22
N PRO A 144 14.77 4.83 -1.22
CA PRO A 144 14.49 4.10 0.02
C PRO A 144 13.20 4.54 0.73
N GLU A 145 12.87 5.83 0.71
CA GLU A 145 11.66 6.36 1.32
C GLU A 145 10.38 5.88 0.64
N ASP A 146 10.40 5.64 -0.68
CA ASP A 146 9.25 5.06 -1.39
C ASP A 146 8.98 3.64 -0.90
N VAL A 147 10.05 2.89 -0.65
CA VAL A 147 9.97 1.52 -0.15
C VAL A 147 9.45 1.50 1.28
N LEU A 148 9.96 2.38 2.13
CA LEU A 148 9.53 2.47 3.53
C LEU A 148 8.07 2.90 3.62
N GLN A 149 7.65 3.90 2.84
CA GLN A 149 6.26 4.32 2.78
C GLN A 149 5.36 3.21 2.21
N ALA A 150 5.78 2.52 1.16
CA ALA A 150 5.05 1.39 0.61
C ALA A 150 4.87 0.24 1.63
N ALA A 151 5.90 -0.03 2.45
CA ALA A 151 5.82 -1.00 3.53
C ALA A 151 4.86 -0.56 4.65
N ASP A 152 4.89 0.72 5.01
CA ASP A 152 4.00 1.31 6.01
C ASP A 152 2.52 1.28 5.58
N LEU A 153 2.28 1.43 4.27
CA LEU A 153 0.96 1.25 3.66
C LEU A 153 0.49 -0.21 3.63
N ARG A 154 1.23 -1.16 4.22
CA ARG A 154 0.83 -2.57 4.31
C ARG A 154 0.85 -3.11 5.73
N GLN A 155 0.68 -2.24 6.72
CA GLN A 155 0.55 -2.65 8.12
C GLN A 155 -0.60 -3.66 8.32
N ASP A 156 -0.39 -4.63 9.20
CA ASP A 156 -1.50 -5.43 9.68
C ASP A 156 -2.41 -4.52 10.50
N VAL A 157 -3.69 -4.46 10.10
CA VAL A 157 -4.68 -3.63 10.78
C VAL A 157 -4.93 -4.26 12.15
N PRO A 158 -4.66 -3.54 13.26
CA PRO A 158 -4.61 -4.12 14.60
C PRO A 158 -5.90 -4.77 15.08
#